data_AF-A0A7N0UH93-F1
#
_entry.id   AF-A0A7N0UH93-F1
#
_cell.length_a   1.000
_cell.length_b   1.000
_cell.length_c   1.000
_cell.angle_alpha   90.00
_cell.angle_beta   90.00
_cell.angle_gamma   90.00
#
_symmetry.space_group_name_H-M   'P 1'
#
loop_
_entity.id
_entity.type
_entity.pdbx_description
1 polymer ?
#
loop_
_entity_poly.entity_id
_entity_poly.type
_entity_poly.pdbx_seq_one_letter_code
_entity_poly.pdbx_strand_id
1 'polypeptide(L)'
;MDSKVENQMDKPATAIKVHCKSKDDDMGEHILWNGMHTTFSFKPSVFNKTFFWCDVFWNDRWVVFDVYMSTTEILVPVWRIIVTVCGQ
;
A
#
# COMPACT_ATOMS: atom_id res chain seq x y z
N MET A 1 -3.09 6.65 -10.83
CA MET A 1 -3.54 5.33 -10.32
C MET A 1 -3.85 5.52 -8.87
N ASP A 2 -5.02 5.04 -8.43
CA ASP A 2 -5.45 5.17 -7.04
C ASP A 2 -5.26 3.84 -6.33
N SER A 3 -4.61 3.89 -5.18
CA SER A 3 -4.36 2.73 -4.33
C SER A 3 -5.00 2.94 -2.97
N LYS A 4 -5.61 1.88 -2.44
CA LYS A 4 -6.27 1.85 -1.14
C LYS A 4 -5.61 0.78 -0.28
N VAL A 5 -5.26 1.12 0.95
CA VAL A 5 -4.82 0.17 1.98
C VAL A 5 -5.81 0.20 3.13
N GLU A 6 -6.30 -0.95 3.56
CA GLU A 6 -7.31 -1.09 4.62
C GLU A 6 -6.88 -2.09 5.69
N ASN A 7 -7.13 -1.71 6.95
CA ASN A 7 -6.92 -2.59 8.10
C ASN A 7 -8.19 -3.39 8.40
N GLN A 8 -8.12 -4.71 8.27
CA GLN A 8 -9.18 -5.66 8.63
C GLN A 8 -8.66 -6.74 9.60
N MET A 9 -7.86 -6.35 10.60
CA MET A 9 -7.46 -7.25 11.69
C MET A 9 -8.67 -7.82 12.44
N ASP A 10 -8.55 -9.00 13.06
CA ASP A 10 -9.68 -9.56 13.83
C ASP A 10 -9.92 -8.77 15.13
N LYS A 11 -8.86 -8.12 15.65
CA LYS A 11 -8.90 -7.34 16.89
C LYS A 11 -9.14 -5.85 16.59
N PRO A 12 -10.19 -5.25 17.16
CA PRO A 12 -10.52 -3.84 16.92
C PRO A 12 -9.48 -2.86 17.47
N ALA A 13 -8.75 -3.24 18.52
CA ALA A 13 -7.70 -2.43 19.13
C ALA A 13 -6.35 -2.51 18.40
N THR A 14 -6.22 -3.34 17.35
CA THR A 14 -4.97 -3.46 16.60
C THR A 14 -4.88 -2.36 15.54
N ALA A 15 -4.03 -1.37 15.80
CA ALA A 15 -3.63 -0.40 14.80
C ALA A 15 -2.47 -0.96 13.95
N ILE A 16 -2.51 -0.69 12.65
CA ILE A 16 -1.37 -0.93 11.76
C ILE A 16 -0.75 0.41 11.39
N LYS A 17 0.57 0.47 11.32
CA LYS A 17 1.32 1.59 10.77
C LYS A 17 1.72 1.23 9.35
N VAL A 18 1.27 2.00 8.38
CA VAL A 18 1.52 1.82 6.96
C VAL A 18 2.47 2.93 6.49
N HIS A 19 3.62 2.56 5.96
CA HIS A 19 4.53 3.48 5.27
C HIS A 19 4.62 3.05 3.81
N CYS A 20 4.00 3.82 2.91
CA CYS A 20 4.08 3.55 1.49
C CYS A 20 5.09 4.50 0.84
N LYS A 21 5.94 3.96 -0.02
CA LYS A 21 6.92 4.75 -0.74
C LYS A 21 7.21 4.15 -2.12
N SER A 22 7.81 4.97 -2.96
CA SER A 22 8.44 4.55 -4.19
C SER A 22 9.90 4.96 -4.18
N LYS A 23 10.61 4.61 -5.26
CA LYS A 23 11.98 5.09 -5.47
C LYS A 23 12.06 6.63 -5.54
N ASP A 24 11.03 7.27 -6.09
CA ASP A 24 11.06 8.69 -6.46
C ASP A 24 10.19 9.57 -5.54
N ASP A 25 9.26 8.99 -4.78
CA ASP A 25 8.26 9.70 -3.97
C ASP A 25 7.98 8.96 -2.66
N ASP A 26 7.97 9.70 -1.55
CA ASP A 26 7.60 9.20 -0.22
C ASP A 26 6.17 9.66 0.08
N MET A 27 5.23 8.70 0.13
CA MET A 27 3.81 8.99 0.35
C MET A 27 3.47 9.13 1.84
N GLY A 28 4.46 8.95 2.72
CA GLY A 28 4.34 9.18 4.14
C GLY A 28 3.78 7.99 4.93
N GLU A 29 3.70 8.21 6.25
CA GLU A 29 3.26 7.21 7.21
C GLU A 29 1.82 7.48 7.67
N HIS A 30 1.02 6.41 7.74
CA HIS A 30 -0.37 6.46 8.20
C HIS A 30 -0.61 5.40 9.27
N ILE A 31 -1.33 5.76 10.33
CA ILE A 31 -1.81 4.81 11.34
C ILE A 31 -3.28 4.50 11.03
N LEU A 32 -3.59 3.22 10.80
CA LEU A 32 -4.94 2.75 10.50
C LEU A 32 -5.44 1.87 11.64
N TRP A 33 -6.51 2.31 12.30
CA TRP A 33 -7.28 1.47 13.22
C TRP A 33 -8.12 0.45 12.46
N ASN A 34 -8.69 -0.51 13.17
CA ASN A 34 -9.57 -1.50 12.56
C ASN A 34 -10.71 -0.86 11.76
N GLY A 35 -10.91 -1.31 10.53
CA GLY A 35 -11.91 -0.76 9.60
C GLY A 35 -11.51 0.56 8.94
N MET A 36 -10.35 1.15 9.29
CA MET A 36 -9.84 2.34 8.62
C MET A 36 -9.04 1.99 7.38
N HIS A 37 -9.03 2.94 6.44
CA HIS A 37 -8.21 2.88 5.24
C HIS A 37 -7.49 4.19 4.97
N THR A 38 -6.41 4.12 4.20
CA THR A 38 -5.81 5.27 3.54
C THR A 38 -5.85 5.06 2.02
N THR A 39 -5.91 6.16 1.29
CA THR A 39 -5.85 6.16 -0.17
C THR A 39 -4.77 7.12 -0.62
N PHE A 40 -3.98 6.69 -1.60
CA PHE A 40 -2.96 7.52 -2.22
C PHE A 40 -3.03 7.38 -3.73
N SER A 41 -2.71 8.47 -4.42
CA SER A 41 -2.72 8.56 -5.86
C SER A 41 -1.31 8.84 -6.33
N PHE A 42 -0.83 8.02 -7.26
CA PHE A 42 0.48 8.23 -7.88
C PHE A 42 0.37 8.23 -9.40
N LYS A 43 1.35 8.87 -10.03
CA LYS A 43 1.48 8.91 -11.48
C LYS A 43 2.60 7.96 -11.90
N PRO A 44 2.29 6.80 -12.53
CA PRO A 44 3.33 5.91 -13.01
C PRO A 44 4.16 6.62 -14.09
N SER A 45 5.48 6.58 -13.97
CA SER A 45 6.35 6.94 -15.09
C SER A 45 6.45 5.73 -16.01
N VAL A 46 6.13 5.91 -17.29
CA VAL A 46 6.18 4.83 -18.30
C VAL A 46 7.61 4.61 -18.81
N PHE A 47 8.46 5.63 -18.68
CA PHE A 47 9.85 5.60 -19.17
C PHE A 47 10.87 5.22 -18.08
N ASN A 48 10.52 5.38 -16.80
CA ASN A 48 11.30 4.90 -15.67
C ASN A 48 10.54 3.78 -14.97
N LYS A 49 11.22 2.67 -14.67
CA LYS A 49 10.66 1.58 -13.85
C LYS A 49 10.23 2.15 -12.49
N THR A 50 8.95 2.46 -12.37
CA THR A 50 8.38 2.97 -11.12
C THR A 50 7.91 1.78 -10.31
N PHE A 51 8.38 1.70 -9.07
CA PHE A 51 8.07 0.63 -8.13
C PHE A 51 7.54 1.26 -6.85
N PHE A 52 6.33 0.86 -6.45
CA PHE A 52 5.67 1.31 -5.24
C PHE A 52 5.50 0.11 -4.31
N TRP A 53 5.91 0.27 -3.07
CA TRP A 53 5.77 -0.73 -2.02
C TRP A 53 5.29 -0.08 -0.73
N CYS A 54 4.67 -0.90 0.12
CA CYS A 54 4.27 -0.47 1.45
C CYS A 54 4.86 -1.39 2.51
N ASP A 55 5.43 -0.75 3.53
CA ASP A 55 5.87 -1.35 4.77
C ASP A 55 4.71 -1.26 5.78
N VAL A 56 4.26 -2.40 6.31
CA VAL A 56 3.17 -2.45 7.30
C VAL A 56 3.67 -3.05 8.59
N PHE A 57 3.50 -2.31 9.68
CA PHE A 57 3.96 -2.67 11.02
C PHE A 57 2.80 -2.77 12.00
N TRP A 58 2.78 -3.81 12.81
CA TRP A 58 1.82 -3.98 13.92
C TRP A 58 2.38 -4.95 14.96
N ASN A 59 2.24 -4.67 16.26
CA ASN A 59 2.63 -5.58 17.36
C ASN A 59 3.99 -6.28 17.14
N ASP A 60 5.03 -5.51 16.82
CA ASP A 60 6.39 -5.97 16.51
C ASP A 60 6.53 -6.90 15.28
N ARG A 61 5.48 -7.01 14.46
CA ARG A 61 5.50 -7.65 13.15
C ARG A 61 5.63 -6.60 12.06
N TRP A 62 6.27 -7.01 10.97
CA TRP A 62 6.49 -6.20 9.79
C TRP A 62 6.29 -7.06 8.55
N VAL A 63 5.51 -6.55 7.60
CA VAL A 63 5.34 -7.13 6.27
C VAL A 63 5.53 -6.05 5.22
N VAL A 64 6.20 -6.42 4.13
CA VAL A 64 6.37 -5.57 2.95
C VAL A 64 5.58 -6.18 1.81
N PHE A 65 4.84 -5.37 1.06
CA PHE A 65 4.22 -5.80 -0.18
C PHE A 65 4.38 -4.77 -1.29
N ASP A 66 4.43 -5.29 -2.50
CA ASP A 66 4.56 -4.48 -3.71
C ASP A 66 3.16 -4.09 -4.18
N VAL A 67 2.89 -2.79 -4.16
CA VAL A 67 1.60 -2.24 -4.60
C VAL A 67 1.56 -2.14 -6.11
N TYR A 68 2.66 -1.70 -6.73
CA TYR A 68 2.73 -1.52 -8.17
C TYR A 68 4.14 -1.67 -8.70
N MET A 69 4.28 -2.43 -9.80
CA MET A 69 5.49 -2.51 -10.59
C MET A 69 5.14 -2.22 -12.05
N SER A 70 5.75 -1.18 -12.63
CA SER A 70 5.63 -0.92 -14.08
C SER A 70 6.46 -1.93 -14.86
N THR A 71 5.81 -2.86 -15.57
CA THR A 71 6.43 -3.71 -16.60
C THR A 71 6.11 -3.15 -17.99
N THR A 72 6.97 -3.45 -18.96
CA THR A 72 6.80 -3.05 -20.38
C THR A 72 5.60 -3.72 -21.07
N GLU A 73 4.88 -4.62 -20.40
CA GLU A 73 3.68 -5.28 -20.91
C GLU A 73 2.43 -4.55 -20.40
N ILE A 74 1.96 -3.61 -21.22
CA ILE A 74 0.81 -2.75 -20.96
C ILE A 74 -0.49 -3.55 -21.20
N LEU A 75 -0.90 -4.45 -20.29
CA LEU A 75 -2.21 -5.14 -20.42
C LEU A 75 -2.98 -5.36 -19.11
N VAL A 76 -2.60 -4.72 -18.01
CA VAL A 76 -3.44 -4.74 -16.79
C VAL A 76 -4.06 -3.36 -16.56
N PRO A 77 -5.35 -3.14 -16.94
CA PRO A 77 -6.08 -1.93 -16.61
C PRO A 77 -6.48 -1.96 -15.12
N VAL A 78 -5.49 -1.83 -14.23
CA VAL A 78 -5.73 -1.73 -12.79
C VAL A 78 -5.95 -0.26 -12.43
N TRP A 79 -7.17 0.22 -12.60
CA TRP A 79 -7.53 1.57 -12.19
C TRP A 79 -7.56 1.73 -10.66
N ARG A 80 -7.64 0.61 -9.92
CA ARG A 80 -7.74 0.58 -8.45
C ARG A 80 -6.99 -0.62 -7.86
N ILE A 81 -5.96 -0.35 -7.06
CA ILE A 81 -5.24 -1.38 -6.31
C ILE A 81 -5.75 -1.36 -4.88
N ILE A 82 -6.31 -2.47 -4.40
CA ILE A 82 -6.79 -2.58 -3.01
C ILE A 82 -5.89 -3.60 -2.30
N VAL A 83 -5.27 -3.16 -1.20
CA VAL A 83 -4.53 -4.05 -0.31
C VAL A 83 -5.25 -4.12 1.03
N THR A 84 -5.65 -5.34 1.40
CA THR A 84 -6.28 -5.63 2.68
C THR A 84 -5.27 -6.32 3.58
N VAL A 85 -5.06 -5.76 4.77
CA VAL A 85 -4.22 -6.37 5.81
C VAL A 85 -5.13 -7.05 6.82
N CYS A 86 -5.03 -8.37 6.93
CA CYS A 86 -5.79 -9.20 7.88
C CYS A 86 -4.85 -10.07 8.73
N GLY A 87 -5.29 -10.44 9.93
CA GLY A 87 -4.49 -11.21 10.89
C GLY A 87 -5.11 -11.27 12.30
N GLN A 88 -4.57 -12.19 13.13
CA GLN A 88 -4.99 -12.47 14.51
C GLN A 88 -4.18 -11.73 15.57
#